data_AF-A0A6N7XZ38-F1
#
_entry.id   AF-A0A6N7XZ38-F1
#
_cell.length_a   1.000
_cell.length_b   1.000
_cell.length_c   1.000
_cell.angle_alpha   90.00
_cell.angle_beta   90.00
_cell.angle_gamma   90.00
#
_symmetry.space_group_name_H-M   'P 1'
#
loop_
_entity.id
_entity.type
_entity.pdbx_description
1 polymer ?
#
loop_
_entity_poly.entity_id
_entity_poly.type
_entity_poly.pdbx_seq_one_letter_code
_entity_poly.pdbx_strand_id
1 'polypeptide(L)'
;MDGRTSYVSDADVYREIDKAILRSGHSGYGTLSEKEELRKQMFSSIRGFDVLEKYLEDSSISEIMVIGASHIFVEQNGRVRRTGDHFFEEADVYRLIEQIVAPTNRMVNEASPIVDSRLPDGSRVHIVLPPISLEGPVITIRKFLKGGMTIARLLAFGEFPEALTGILSALVKGKYNILISGATNSGKSSLLNALAEYIGQEERVITIEDSAELQLFHVDNLVRLETRNANVEGANEITMQDLIKASLRMRPDRIIVGEVRGAEAMSMLQALSTGHSGSFSSIHANSCRDALRRLETMVLMGMDMPLGAIQGLIASSVDILIHLGRCLNGERKILEISEIKDYSRTEYETHTLFQYDKDHGLEIREDLFHVEKLKDYGQYEKYCEAVKLFREGRAEQKKEKA
;
A
#
# COMPACT_ATOMS: atom_id res chain seq x y z
N MET A 1 -40.72 19.99 -6.23
CA MET A 1 -40.78 20.14 -4.77
C MET A 1 -39.35 20.15 -4.27
N ASP A 2 -38.93 21.31 -3.77
CA ASP A 2 -37.54 21.66 -3.51
C ASP A 2 -37.10 21.06 -2.17
N GLY A 3 -36.42 19.91 -2.21
CA GLY A 3 -35.98 19.15 -1.04
C GLY A 3 -34.65 19.67 -0.48
N ARG A 4 -34.58 20.96 -0.13
CA ARG A 4 -33.41 21.52 0.55
C ARG A 4 -33.42 21.07 2.01
N THR A 5 -32.76 19.95 2.29
CA THR A 5 -32.28 19.64 3.65
C THR A 5 -31.40 20.81 4.09
N SER A 6 -31.85 21.54 5.12
CA SER A 6 -31.09 22.64 5.72
C SER A 6 -29.76 22.10 6.25
N TYR A 7 -28.67 22.36 5.52
CA TYR A 7 -27.32 22.14 6.03
C TYR A 7 -27.06 23.18 7.12
N VAL A 8 -27.14 22.76 8.38
CA VAL A 8 -26.71 23.56 9.54
C VAL A 8 -25.21 23.83 9.38
N SER A 9 -24.79 25.10 9.38
CA SER A 9 -23.37 25.42 9.21
C SER A 9 -22.56 25.00 10.44
N ASP A 10 -21.26 24.74 10.29
CA ASP A 10 -20.38 24.42 11.42
C ASP A 10 -20.41 25.52 12.49
N ALA A 11 -20.55 26.78 12.07
CA ALA A 11 -20.71 27.91 12.98
C ALA A 11 -22.00 27.85 13.81
N ASP A 12 -23.07 27.30 13.25
CA ASP A 12 -24.34 27.11 13.98
C ASP A 12 -24.25 25.91 14.94
N VAL A 13 -23.55 24.83 14.56
CA VAL A 13 -23.28 23.70 15.45
C VAL A 13 -22.43 24.13 16.65
N TYR A 14 -21.32 24.83 16.42
CA TYR A 14 -20.49 25.38 17.49
C TYR A 14 -21.29 26.31 18.42
N ARG A 15 -22.19 27.12 17.86
CA ARG A 15 -23.04 28.03 18.66
C ARG A 15 -24.00 27.27 19.57
N GLU A 16 -24.59 26.17 19.12
CA GLU A 16 -25.46 25.34 19.96
C GLU A 16 -24.68 24.55 21.02
N ILE A 17 -23.48 24.06 20.69
CA ILE A 17 -22.56 23.45 21.67
C ILE A 17 -22.20 24.46 22.76
N ASP A 18 -21.82 25.68 22.37
CA ASP A 18 -21.46 26.74 23.32
C ASP A 18 -22.64 27.06 24.25
N LYS A 19 -23.87 27.11 23.72
CA LYS A 19 -25.08 27.28 24.53
C LYS A 19 -25.32 26.10 25.47
N ALA A 20 -25.09 24.87 25.04
CA ALA A 20 -25.25 23.67 25.87
C ALA A 20 -24.23 23.66 27.02
N ILE A 21 -22.96 23.92 26.73
CA ILE A 21 -21.88 24.01 27.74
C ILE A 21 -22.21 25.10 28.77
N LEU A 22 -22.70 26.27 28.33
CA LEU A 22 -23.09 27.37 29.22
C LEU A 22 -24.33 27.05 30.06
N ARG A 23 -25.31 26.32 29.52
CA ARG A 23 -26.52 25.90 30.26
C ARG A 23 -26.22 24.85 31.32
N SER A 24 -25.34 23.90 31.02
CA SER A 24 -24.91 22.85 31.96
C SER A 24 -23.92 23.36 33.03
N GLY A 25 -23.22 24.46 32.76
CA GLY A 25 -22.18 25.04 33.61
C GLY A 25 -22.65 25.79 34.87
N HIS A 26 -23.90 25.65 35.33
CA HIS A 26 -24.36 26.31 36.57
C HIS A 26 -23.82 25.67 37.86
N SER A 27 -23.05 24.58 37.77
CA SER A 27 -22.44 23.95 38.94
C SER A 27 -21.16 23.19 38.58
N GLY A 28 -20.06 23.93 38.44
CA GLY A 28 -18.69 23.43 38.56
C GLY A 28 -18.09 22.75 37.32
N TYR A 29 -16.77 22.91 37.21
CA TYR A 29 -15.79 22.25 36.33
C TYR A 29 -15.41 22.95 35.02
N GLY A 30 -14.11 23.19 34.89
CA GLY A 30 -13.43 23.56 33.66
C GLY A 30 -12.68 24.88 33.68
N THR A 31 -11.34 24.83 33.70
CA THR A 31 -10.45 25.84 33.11
C THR A 31 -10.86 26.14 31.66
N LEU A 32 -10.41 27.27 31.10
CA LEU A 32 -10.68 27.60 29.69
C LEU A 32 -10.28 26.46 28.75
N SER A 33 -9.14 25.82 29.03
CA SER A 33 -8.63 24.67 28.27
C SER A 33 -9.59 23.47 28.30
N GLU A 34 -10.17 23.14 29.46
CA GLU A 34 -11.12 22.02 29.58
C GLU A 34 -12.42 22.30 28.83
N LYS A 35 -12.87 23.56 28.80
CA LYS A 35 -14.05 23.96 28.01
C LYS A 35 -13.78 23.93 26.50
N GLU A 36 -12.59 24.31 26.07
CA GLU A 36 -12.17 24.18 24.67
C GLU A 36 -12.07 22.71 24.24
N GLU A 37 -11.53 21.84 25.10
CA GLU A 37 -11.47 20.39 24.87
C GLU A 37 -12.88 19.80 24.73
N LEU A 38 -13.79 20.12 25.67
CA LEU A 38 -15.18 19.66 25.64
C LEU A 38 -15.93 20.17 24.40
N ARG A 39 -15.71 21.44 24.03
CA ARG A 39 -16.30 22.03 22.83
C ARG A 39 -15.86 21.28 21.57
N LYS A 40 -14.58 20.96 21.45
CA LYS A 40 -14.05 20.16 20.34
C LYS A 40 -14.65 18.75 20.34
N GLN A 41 -14.71 18.08 21.49
CA GLN A 41 -15.29 16.74 21.62
C GLN A 41 -16.77 16.71 21.20
N MET A 42 -17.59 17.64 21.69
CA MET A 42 -19.00 17.73 21.30
C MET A 42 -19.17 18.04 19.81
N PHE A 43 -18.30 18.88 19.24
CA PHE A 43 -18.34 19.17 17.81
C PHE A 43 -17.97 17.95 16.98
N SER A 44 -16.89 17.24 17.34
CA SER A 44 -16.48 16.00 16.70
C SER A 44 -17.54 14.91 16.81
N SER A 45 -18.29 14.83 17.92
CA SER A 45 -19.41 13.88 18.05
C SER A 45 -20.61 14.23 17.15
N ILE A 46 -20.81 15.51 16.83
CA ILE A 46 -21.94 15.96 15.98
C ILE A 46 -21.57 16.03 14.49
N ARG A 47 -20.30 16.31 14.15
CA ARG A 47 -19.85 16.60 12.77
C ARG A 47 -18.58 15.87 12.31
N GLY A 48 -17.82 15.25 13.22
CA GLY A 48 -16.56 14.55 12.91
C GLY A 48 -16.65 13.04 13.18
N PHE A 49 -15.51 12.40 13.39
CA PHE A 49 -15.40 10.97 13.73
C PHE A 49 -15.35 10.72 15.25
N ASP A 50 -15.99 11.59 16.03
CA ASP A 50 -16.06 11.54 17.50
C ASP A 50 -14.65 11.42 18.15
N VAL A 51 -14.49 10.55 19.15
CA VAL A 51 -13.23 10.25 19.84
C VAL A 51 -12.10 9.78 18.91
N LEU A 52 -12.41 9.38 17.66
CA LEU A 52 -11.41 8.94 16.69
C LEU A 52 -10.71 10.10 15.95
N GLU A 53 -11.25 11.32 15.99
CA GLU A 53 -10.73 12.46 15.22
C GLU A 53 -9.24 12.70 15.47
N LYS A 54 -8.83 12.75 16.75
CA LYS A 54 -7.43 12.95 17.13
C LYS A 54 -6.49 11.85 16.62
N TYR A 55 -7.00 10.62 16.48
CA TYR A 55 -6.24 9.50 15.95
C TYR A 55 -6.16 9.53 14.43
N LEU A 56 -7.20 10.01 13.76
CA LEU A 56 -7.22 10.23 12.32
C LEU A 56 -6.29 11.39 11.93
N GLU A 57 -6.17 12.43 12.76
CA GLU A 57 -5.25 13.56 12.52
C GLU A 57 -3.77 13.22 12.79
N ASP A 58 -3.47 12.29 13.71
CA ASP A 58 -2.09 11.92 14.06
C ASP A 58 -1.40 11.08 12.96
N SER A 59 -0.53 11.71 12.17
CA SER A 59 0.21 11.07 11.07
C SER A 59 1.17 9.95 11.50
N SER A 60 1.48 9.80 12.79
CA SER A 60 2.29 8.69 13.30
C SER A 60 1.49 7.39 13.51
N ILE A 61 0.16 7.48 13.46
CA ILE A 61 -0.75 6.34 13.58
C ILE A 61 -1.06 5.80 12.18
N SER A 62 -0.86 4.49 12.01
CA SER A 62 -1.13 3.75 10.76
C SER A 62 -2.50 3.07 10.76
N GLU A 63 -2.98 2.65 11.93
CA GLU A 63 -4.22 1.87 12.06
C GLU A 63 -4.96 2.19 13.35
N ILE A 64 -6.29 2.17 13.32
CA ILE A 64 -7.19 2.37 14.45
C ILE A 64 -8.15 1.17 14.50
N MET A 65 -8.31 0.56 15.66
CA MET A 65 -9.20 -0.59 15.88
C MET A 65 -10.15 -0.27 17.03
N VAL A 66 -11.45 -0.42 16.80
CA VAL A 66 -12.52 -0.19 17.76
C VAL A 66 -13.25 -1.51 18.01
N ILE A 67 -13.47 -1.84 19.27
CA ILE A 67 -14.23 -3.01 19.72
C ILE A 67 -15.32 -2.52 20.67
N GLY A 68 -16.56 -2.48 20.17
CA GLY A 68 -17.69 -1.91 20.88
C GLY A 68 -17.44 -0.46 21.30
N ALA A 69 -18.14 -0.01 22.34
CA ALA A 69 -17.91 1.33 22.88
C ALA A 69 -16.63 1.41 23.74
N SER A 70 -16.17 0.29 24.29
CA SER A 70 -15.24 0.32 25.43
C SER A 70 -13.75 0.30 25.08
N HIS A 71 -13.38 -0.18 23.89
CA HIS A 71 -11.99 -0.52 23.59
C HIS A 71 -11.53 0.06 22.27
N ILE A 72 -10.53 0.94 22.33
CA ILE A 72 -9.86 1.52 21.17
C ILE A 72 -8.37 1.16 21.24
N PHE A 73 -7.83 0.69 20.12
CA PHE A 73 -6.42 0.39 19.92
C PHE A 73 -5.90 1.17 18.72
N VAL A 74 -4.61 1.52 18.74
CA VAL A 74 -3.94 2.18 17.63
C VAL A 74 -2.60 1.51 17.34
N GLU A 75 -2.25 1.39 16.06
CA GLU A 75 -0.90 1.07 15.64
C GLU A 75 -0.11 2.36 15.43
N GLN A 76 0.99 2.50 16.16
CA GLN A 76 1.90 3.65 16.06
C GLN A 76 3.32 3.11 15.89
N ASN A 77 3.99 3.50 14.81
CA ASN A 77 5.34 3.03 14.47
C ASN A 77 5.49 1.49 14.48
N GLY A 78 4.49 0.77 13.95
CA GLY A 78 4.50 -0.70 13.86
C GLY A 78 4.25 -1.44 15.17
N ARG A 79 3.83 -0.73 16.23
CA ARG A 79 3.45 -1.31 17.52
C ARG A 79 2.01 -0.96 17.85
N VAL A 80 1.21 -1.98 18.18
CA VAL A 80 -0.17 -1.82 18.63
C VAL A 80 -0.19 -1.49 20.11
N ARG A 81 -0.98 -0.47 20.50
CA ARG A 81 -1.24 -0.13 21.90
C ARG A 81 -2.72 0.17 22.13
N ARG A 82 -3.22 -0.19 23.32
CA ARG A 82 -4.54 0.21 23.78
C ARG A 82 -4.52 1.68 24.19
N THR A 83 -5.58 2.41 23.88
CA THR A 83 -5.74 3.81 24.29
C THR A 83 -6.56 3.92 25.58
N GLY A 84 -6.58 5.11 26.18
CA GLY A 84 -7.44 5.41 27.33
C GLY A 84 -8.85 5.89 26.95
N ASP A 85 -9.12 6.04 25.65
CA ASP A 85 -10.39 6.58 25.17
C ASP A 85 -11.42 5.47 24.92
N HIS A 86 -12.68 5.88 24.94
CA HIS A 86 -13.85 5.05 24.74
C HIS A 86 -14.98 5.91 24.19
N PHE A 87 -15.92 5.28 23.50
CA PHE A 87 -17.21 5.89 23.19
C PHE A 87 -18.09 5.88 24.45
N PHE A 88 -19.05 6.81 24.51
CA PHE A 88 -19.92 6.92 25.69
C PHE A 88 -20.93 5.76 25.74
N GLU A 89 -21.50 5.41 24.60
CA GLU A 89 -22.44 4.29 24.44
C GLU A 89 -22.22 3.57 23.10
N GLU A 90 -22.71 2.32 22.98
CA GLU A 90 -22.62 1.58 21.71
C GLU A 90 -23.37 2.29 20.57
N ALA A 91 -24.43 3.04 20.89
CA ALA A 91 -25.17 3.82 19.90
C ALA A 91 -24.30 4.90 19.22
N ASP A 92 -23.25 5.41 19.88
CA ASP A 92 -22.27 6.30 19.23
C ASP A 92 -21.51 5.58 18.12
N VAL A 93 -21.11 4.33 18.36
CA VAL A 93 -20.38 3.52 17.39
C VAL A 93 -21.26 3.23 16.18
N TYR A 94 -22.54 2.92 16.38
CA TYR A 94 -23.50 2.75 15.29
C TYR A 94 -23.72 4.04 14.48
N ARG A 95 -23.83 5.21 15.14
CA ARG A 95 -23.92 6.51 14.45
C ARG A 95 -22.70 6.77 13.58
N LEU A 96 -21.49 6.48 14.10
CA LEU A 96 -20.24 6.57 13.36
C LEU A 96 -20.24 5.64 12.14
N ILE A 97 -20.69 4.40 12.29
CA ILE A 97 -20.80 3.43 11.20
C ILE A 97 -21.74 3.94 10.10
N GLU A 98 -22.92 4.46 10.47
CA GLU A 98 -23.87 5.05 9.52
C GLU A 98 -23.23 6.22 8.75
N GLN A 99 -22.50 7.10 9.44
CA GLN A 99 -21.79 8.22 8.80
C GLN A 99 -20.71 7.74 7.81
N ILE A 100 -20.00 6.66 8.12
CA ILE A 100 -18.95 6.08 7.26
C ILE A 100 -19.54 5.38 6.03
N VAL A 101 -20.69 4.72 6.19
CA VAL A 101 -21.28 3.88 5.13
C VAL A 101 -22.25 4.66 4.24
N ALA A 102 -22.94 5.68 4.77
CA ALA A 102 -23.94 6.45 4.01
C ALA A 102 -23.42 7.01 2.66
N PRO A 103 -22.17 7.51 2.54
CA PRO A 103 -21.66 8.00 1.26
C PRO A 103 -21.32 6.88 0.26
N THR A 104 -21.13 5.64 0.71
CA THR A 104 -20.50 4.59 -0.13
C THR A 104 -21.49 3.73 -0.93
N ASN A 105 -22.78 4.06 -0.93
CA ASN A 105 -23.86 3.26 -1.55
C ASN A 105 -23.80 1.76 -1.16
N ARG A 106 -23.22 1.48 0.01
CA ARG A 106 -23.13 0.17 0.64
C ARG A 106 -24.13 0.13 1.80
N MET A 107 -24.47 -1.08 2.24
CA MET A 107 -25.42 -1.29 3.33
C MET A 107 -24.77 -2.19 4.37
N VAL A 108 -24.98 -1.86 5.65
CA VAL A 108 -24.57 -2.70 6.78
C VAL A 108 -25.71 -2.76 7.78
N ASN A 109 -26.09 -3.97 8.18
CA ASN A 109 -27.16 -4.27 9.14
C ASN A 109 -27.01 -5.72 9.62
N GLU A 110 -27.95 -6.20 10.44
CA GLU A 110 -27.90 -7.59 10.96
C GLU A 110 -27.95 -8.67 9.86
N ALA A 111 -28.58 -8.39 8.71
CA ALA A 111 -28.66 -9.33 7.58
C ALA A 111 -27.38 -9.31 6.72
N SER A 112 -26.70 -8.16 6.65
CA SER A 112 -25.41 -7.96 6.00
C SER A 112 -24.42 -7.32 6.99
N PRO A 113 -23.90 -8.10 7.95
CA PRO A 113 -23.18 -7.56 9.11
C PRO A 113 -21.72 -7.19 8.82
N ILE A 114 -21.20 -7.48 7.62
CA ILE A 114 -19.82 -7.21 7.23
C ILE A 114 -19.82 -6.24 6.06
N VAL A 115 -19.06 -5.14 6.18
CA VAL A 115 -18.91 -4.18 5.10
C VAL A 115 -17.50 -3.59 5.08
N ASP A 116 -16.94 -3.44 3.88
CA ASP A 116 -15.79 -2.57 3.65
C ASP A 116 -16.29 -1.19 3.22
N SER A 117 -15.64 -0.11 3.63
CA SER A 117 -15.97 1.27 3.24
C SER A 117 -14.68 2.12 3.15
N ARG A 118 -14.84 3.40 2.89
CA ARG A 118 -13.74 4.38 2.86
C ARG A 118 -14.16 5.67 3.55
N LEU A 119 -13.20 6.27 4.26
CA LEU A 119 -13.32 7.64 4.74
C LEU A 119 -13.05 8.64 3.60
N PRO A 120 -13.48 9.91 3.73
CA PRO A 120 -13.25 10.94 2.71
C PRO A 120 -11.77 11.20 2.39
N ASP A 121 -10.86 10.93 3.33
CA ASP A 121 -9.40 11.05 3.15
C ASP A 121 -8.77 9.88 2.38
N GLY A 122 -9.56 8.84 2.06
CA GLY A 122 -9.14 7.62 1.39
C GLY A 122 -8.80 6.46 2.32
N SER A 123 -8.83 6.68 3.65
CA SER A 123 -8.58 5.62 4.65
C SER A 123 -9.58 4.48 4.48
N ARG A 124 -9.09 3.24 4.56
CA ARG A 124 -9.93 2.03 4.40
C ARG A 124 -10.59 1.70 5.72
N VAL A 125 -11.87 1.37 5.68
CA VAL A 125 -12.63 0.96 6.87
C VAL A 125 -13.20 -0.43 6.66
N HIS A 126 -13.00 -1.32 7.62
CA HIS A 126 -13.66 -2.61 7.70
C HIS A 126 -14.56 -2.64 8.92
N ILE A 127 -15.81 -3.08 8.77
CA ILE A 127 -16.83 -3.05 9.81
C ILE A 127 -17.46 -4.43 9.94
N VAL A 128 -17.64 -4.89 11.17
CA VAL A 128 -18.34 -6.14 11.51
C VAL A 128 -19.34 -5.88 12.64
N LEU A 129 -20.62 -6.19 12.42
CA LEU A 129 -21.71 -6.03 13.37
C LEU A 129 -22.08 -7.34 14.08
N PRO A 130 -22.76 -7.25 15.24
CA PRO A 130 -23.54 -8.37 15.77
C PRO A 130 -24.56 -8.90 14.73
N PRO A 131 -24.90 -10.20 14.77
CA PRO A 131 -24.46 -11.21 15.74
C PRO A 131 -23.09 -11.86 15.43
N ILE A 132 -22.40 -11.44 14.37
CA ILE A 132 -21.12 -12.03 13.96
C ILE A 132 -19.98 -11.59 14.87
N SER A 133 -19.97 -10.30 15.22
CA SER A 133 -19.13 -9.80 16.29
C SER A 133 -19.85 -9.93 17.63
N LEU A 134 -19.27 -10.71 18.55
CA LEU A 134 -19.85 -10.96 19.87
C LEU A 134 -19.60 -9.83 20.87
N GLU A 135 -18.58 -9.01 20.63
CA GLU A 135 -18.15 -7.91 21.51
C GLU A 135 -18.78 -6.56 21.11
N GLY A 136 -19.90 -6.60 20.38
CA GLY A 136 -20.53 -5.41 19.79
C GLY A 136 -19.95 -5.04 18.42
N PRO A 137 -20.26 -3.85 17.89
CA PRO A 137 -19.74 -3.39 16.60
C PRO A 137 -18.22 -3.23 16.61
N VAL A 138 -17.55 -3.77 15.58
CA VAL A 138 -16.10 -3.69 15.40
C VAL A 138 -15.77 -2.87 14.17
N ILE A 139 -14.81 -1.96 14.31
CA ILE A 139 -14.32 -1.11 13.22
C ILE A 139 -12.80 -1.23 13.15
N THR A 140 -12.24 -1.44 11.96
CA THR A 140 -10.81 -1.32 11.70
C THR A 140 -10.58 -0.29 10.61
N ILE A 141 -9.87 0.78 10.95
CA ILE A 141 -9.53 1.87 10.03
C ILE A 141 -8.04 1.79 9.74
N ARG A 142 -7.69 1.49 8.49
CA ARG A 142 -6.31 1.54 8.02
C ARG A 142 -6.09 2.87 7.31
N LYS A 143 -5.31 3.74 7.93
CA LYS A 143 -5.20 5.14 7.52
C LYS A 143 -4.50 5.29 6.18
N PHE A 144 -5.03 6.18 5.35
CA PHE A 144 -4.36 6.65 4.15
C PHE A 144 -3.38 7.75 4.52
N LEU A 145 -2.12 7.37 4.81
CA LEU A 145 -1.07 8.33 5.18
C LEU A 145 -0.70 9.20 3.98
N LYS A 146 -1.05 10.49 4.03
CA LYS A 146 -0.68 11.47 3.00
C LYS A 146 0.85 11.54 2.84
N GLY A 147 1.33 11.43 1.60
CA GLY A 147 2.74 11.51 1.23
C GLY A 147 3.44 10.16 1.02
N GLY A 148 2.72 9.04 1.17
CA GLY A 148 3.22 7.71 0.83
C GLY A 148 4.47 7.27 1.60
N MET A 149 5.06 6.15 1.17
CA MET A 149 6.42 5.77 1.57
C MET A 149 7.38 6.23 0.49
N THR A 150 8.32 7.09 0.87
CA THR A 150 9.33 7.69 -0.02
C THR A 150 10.66 6.96 0.14
N ILE A 151 11.54 7.09 -0.84
CA ILE A 151 12.90 6.55 -0.73
C ILE A 151 13.60 7.11 0.51
N ALA A 152 13.47 8.41 0.77
CA ALA A 152 14.06 9.06 1.94
C ALA A 152 13.58 8.45 3.26
N ARG A 153 12.29 8.09 3.36
CA ARG A 153 11.73 7.41 4.55
C ARG A 153 12.28 6.00 4.71
N LEU A 154 12.36 5.22 3.62
CA LEU A 154 12.91 3.85 3.69
C LEU A 154 14.40 3.85 4.06
N LEU A 155 15.16 4.84 3.59
CA LEU A 155 16.55 5.06 4.01
C LEU A 155 16.66 5.42 5.50
N ALA A 156 15.76 6.28 6.01
CA ALA A 156 15.73 6.63 7.44
C ALA A 156 15.42 5.42 8.34
N PHE A 157 14.62 4.47 7.85
CA PHE A 157 14.39 3.18 8.53
C PHE A 157 15.54 2.17 8.32
N GLY A 158 16.53 2.51 7.49
CA GLY A 158 17.65 1.65 7.17
C GLY A 158 17.25 0.36 6.46
N GLU A 159 16.16 0.34 5.69
CA GLU A 159 15.70 -0.88 5.00
C GLU A 159 16.70 -1.35 3.91
N PHE A 160 17.48 -0.42 3.36
CA PHE A 160 18.59 -0.68 2.45
C PHE A 160 19.61 0.49 2.50
N PRO A 161 20.87 0.27 2.09
CA PRO A 161 21.88 1.33 2.11
C PRO A 161 21.63 2.40 1.04
N GLU A 162 21.96 3.66 1.36
CA GLU A 162 21.80 4.80 0.45
C GLU A 162 22.49 4.61 -0.90
N ALA A 163 23.67 3.98 -0.92
CA ALA A 163 24.39 3.68 -2.15
C ALA A 163 23.60 2.82 -3.15
N LEU A 164 22.56 2.09 -2.70
CA LEU A 164 21.70 1.30 -3.58
C LEU A 164 20.72 2.16 -4.39
N THR A 165 20.42 3.38 -3.94
CA THR A 165 19.42 4.26 -4.58
C THR A 165 19.75 4.59 -6.03
N GLY A 166 21.02 4.85 -6.35
CA GLY A 166 21.46 5.13 -7.72
C GLY A 166 21.19 3.96 -8.67
N ILE A 167 21.38 2.73 -8.16
CA ILE A 167 21.17 1.47 -8.88
C ILE A 167 19.67 1.26 -9.12
N LEU A 168 18.85 1.38 -8.08
CA LEU A 168 17.39 1.26 -8.18
C LEU A 168 16.79 2.33 -9.11
N SER A 169 17.25 3.58 -9.00
CA SER A 169 16.85 4.67 -9.89
C SER A 169 17.18 4.35 -11.35
N ALA A 170 18.38 3.83 -11.62
CA ALA A 170 18.80 3.48 -12.98
C ALA A 170 17.95 2.34 -13.56
N LEU A 171 17.61 1.32 -12.77
CA LEU A 171 16.73 0.23 -13.20
C LEU A 171 15.31 0.73 -13.51
N VAL A 172 14.73 1.58 -12.65
CA VAL A 172 13.39 2.14 -12.87
C VAL A 172 13.34 3.03 -14.12
N LYS A 173 14.31 3.94 -14.25
CA LYS A 173 14.42 4.84 -15.41
C LYS A 173 14.81 4.11 -16.69
N GLY A 174 15.54 3.00 -16.56
CA GLY A 174 15.84 2.05 -17.61
C GLY A 174 14.65 1.21 -18.05
N LYS A 175 13.46 1.38 -17.44
CA LYS A 175 12.24 0.66 -17.79
C LYS A 175 12.36 -0.87 -17.65
N TYR A 176 13.08 -1.32 -16.63
CA TYR A 176 13.04 -2.71 -16.19
C TYR A 176 11.67 -3.00 -15.53
N ASN A 177 11.08 -4.13 -15.86
CA ASN A 177 9.90 -4.69 -15.23
C ASN A 177 10.34 -5.34 -13.91
N ILE A 178 9.84 -4.79 -12.79
CA ILE A 178 10.30 -5.16 -11.45
C ILE A 178 9.17 -5.87 -10.70
N LEU A 179 9.44 -7.09 -10.22
CA LEU A 179 8.56 -7.85 -9.35
C LEU A 179 9.10 -7.85 -7.92
N ILE A 180 8.33 -7.28 -7.00
CA ILE A 180 8.68 -7.18 -5.59
C ILE A 180 8.01 -8.32 -4.82
N SER A 181 8.80 -9.14 -4.15
CA SER A 181 8.32 -10.28 -3.38
C SER A 181 8.56 -10.13 -1.88
N GLY A 182 7.82 -10.88 -1.08
CA GLY A 182 7.95 -10.89 0.37
C GLY A 182 6.67 -11.32 1.10
N ALA A 183 6.83 -11.70 2.37
CA ALA A 183 5.72 -12.11 3.21
C ALA A 183 4.71 -10.97 3.47
N THR A 184 3.62 -11.29 4.17
CA THR A 184 2.69 -10.26 4.66
C THR A 184 3.40 -9.30 5.59
N ASN A 185 3.09 -8.00 5.44
CA ASN A 185 3.68 -6.92 6.22
C ASN A 185 5.22 -6.77 6.06
N SER A 186 5.81 -7.31 5.00
CA SER A 186 7.25 -7.16 4.70
C SER A 186 7.64 -5.80 4.11
N GLY A 187 6.66 -4.97 3.73
CA GLY A 187 6.90 -3.65 3.12
C GLY A 187 6.84 -3.60 1.59
N LYS A 188 6.27 -4.61 0.91
CA LYS A 188 6.18 -4.65 -0.57
C LYS A 188 5.56 -3.39 -1.18
N SER A 189 4.34 -3.06 -0.76
CA SER A 189 3.65 -1.85 -1.25
C SER A 189 4.42 -0.58 -0.92
N SER A 190 5.12 -0.55 0.23
CA SER A 190 5.97 0.58 0.64
C SER A 190 7.17 0.76 -0.30
N LEU A 191 7.91 -0.32 -0.60
CA LEU A 191 9.02 -0.27 -1.55
C LEU A 191 8.52 0.04 -2.96
N LEU A 192 7.39 -0.54 -3.37
CA LEU A 192 6.79 -0.26 -4.68
C LEU A 192 6.50 1.23 -4.83
N ASN A 193 5.85 1.83 -3.82
CA ASN A 193 5.51 3.24 -3.81
C ASN A 193 6.78 4.12 -3.84
N ALA A 194 7.81 3.75 -3.08
CA ALA A 194 9.08 4.46 -3.06
C ALA A 194 9.82 4.37 -4.41
N LEU A 195 9.88 3.19 -5.04
CA LEU A 195 10.49 3.03 -6.36
C LEU A 195 9.74 3.82 -7.44
N ALA A 196 8.43 4.00 -7.27
CA ALA A 196 7.63 4.80 -8.17
C ALA A 196 8.02 6.29 -8.18
N GLU A 197 8.71 6.81 -7.16
CA GLU A 197 9.28 8.17 -7.16
C GLU A 197 10.31 8.39 -8.29
N TYR A 198 10.92 7.31 -8.80
CA TYR A 198 11.89 7.39 -9.89
C TYR A 198 11.24 7.38 -11.29
N ILE A 199 9.93 7.18 -11.38
CA ILE A 199 9.18 7.27 -12.64
C ILE A 199 9.15 8.74 -13.10
N GLY A 200 9.34 8.97 -14.40
CA GLY A 200 9.31 10.33 -14.96
C GLY A 200 7.94 10.98 -14.85
N GLN A 201 7.91 12.30 -14.61
CA GLN A 201 6.67 13.07 -14.40
C GLN A 201 5.77 13.10 -15.64
N GLU A 202 6.37 13.09 -16.83
CA GLU A 202 5.69 13.11 -18.14
C GLU A 202 5.10 11.76 -18.56
N GLU A 203 5.39 10.69 -17.81
CA GLU A 203 4.92 9.35 -18.14
C GLU A 203 3.42 9.19 -17.80
N ARG A 204 2.67 8.52 -18.68
CA ARG A 204 1.31 8.10 -18.37
C ARG A 204 1.32 6.80 -17.57
N VAL A 205 1.00 6.89 -16.29
CA VAL A 205 1.02 5.75 -15.37
C VAL A 205 -0.39 5.33 -15.02
N ILE A 206 -0.67 4.02 -15.08
CA ILE A 206 -1.93 3.45 -14.62
C ILE A 206 -1.65 2.54 -13.44
N THR A 207 -2.19 2.85 -12.26
CA THR A 207 -2.16 1.94 -11.10
C THR A 207 -3.42 1.11 -11.06
N ILE A 208 -3.29 -0.16 -10.70
CA ILE A 208 -4.40 -1.12 -10.56
C ILE A 208 -4.22 -1.83 -9.23
N GLU A 209 -5.18 -1.69 -8.32
CA GLU A 209 -5.08 -2.19 -6.95
C GLU A 209 -6.42 -2.77 -6.47
N ASP A 210 -6.38 -3.76 -5.57
CA ASP A 210 -7.61 -4.18 -4.87
C ASP A 210 -8.20 -3.01 -4.06
N SER A 211 -7.32 -2.21 -3.50
CA SER A 211 -7.63 -0.96 -2.81
C SER A 211 -6.50 0.02 -3.04
N ALA A 212 -6.81 1.22 -3.52
CA ALA A 212 -5.79 2.19 -3.88
C ALA A 212 -4.93 2.60 -2.66
N GLU A 213 -3.66 2.20 -2.65
CA GLU A 213 -2.63 2.48 -1.64
C GLU A 213 -1.48 3.32 -2.22
N LEU A 214 -1.19 3.16 -3.52
CA LEU A 214 -0.10 3.84 -4.19
C LEU A 214 -0.35 5.35 -4.35
N GLN A 215 0.72 6.14 -4.17
CA GLN A 215 0.69 7.60 -4.10
C GLN A 215 1.76 8.21 -5.01
N LEU A 216 1.50 8.21 -6.31
CA LEU A 216 2.40 8.75 -7.33
C LEU A 216 2.02 10.20 -7.68
N PHE A 217 1.85 11.06 -6.67
CA PHE A 217 1.31 12.42 -6.89
C PHE A 217 2.24 13.33 -7.70
N HIS A 218 3.50 12.95 -7.90
CA HIS A 218 4.45 13.65 -8.76
C HIS A 218 4.26 13.32 -10.25
N VAL A 219 3.46 12.32 -10.60
CA VAL A 219 3.13 11.97 -11.99
C VAL A 219 1.87 12.71 -12.39
N ASP A 220 1.99 13.62 -13.35
CA ASP A 220 0.86 14.46 -13.79
C ASP A 220 -0.22 13.64 -14.50
N ASN A 221 0.21 12.67 -15.32
CA ASN A 221 -0.68 11.83 -16.12
C ASN A 221 -0.98 10.48 -15.45
N LEU A 222 -1.44 10.53 -14.20
CA LEU A 222 -1.76 9.37 -13.38
C LEU A 222 -3.24 8.97 -13.49
N VAL A 223 -3.50 7.69 -13.80
CA VAL A 223 -4.82 7.07 -13.70
C VAL A 223 -4.78 6.01 -12.60
N ARG A 224 -5.72 6.06 -11.65
CA ARG A 224 -5.81 5.09 -10.55
C ARG A 224 -7.08 4.26 -10.73
N LEU A 225 -6.91 2.95 -10.84
CA LEU A 225 -7.99 1.99 -10.99
C LEU A 225 -8.04 1.09 -9.76
N GLU A 226 -9.25 0.78 -9.31
CA GLU A 226 -9.49 -0.06 -8.15
C GLU A 226 -10.52 -1.13 -8.49
N THR A 227 -10.30 -2.34 -7.99
CA THR A 227 -11.27 -3.43 -8.13
C THR A 227 -12.59 -3.09 -7.46
N ARG A 228 -13.66 -3.78 -7.86
CA ARG A 228 -14.95 -3.67 -7.21
C ARG A 228 -15.48 -5.06 -6.93
N ASN A 229 -15.65 -5.40 -5.64
CA ASN A 229 -16.33 -6.62 -5.23
C ASN A 229 -17.74 -6.69 -5.82
N ALA A 230 -18.24 -7.90 -6.01
CA ALA A 230 -19.63 -8.12 -6.39
C ALA A 230 -20.59 -7.45 -5.37
N ASN A 231 -21.75 -7.00 -5.85
CA ASN A 231 -22.82 -6.55 -4.97
C ASN A 231 -23.42 -7.74 -4.18
N VAL A 232 -24.37 -7.48 -3.28
CA VAL A 232 -25.04 -8.50 -2.44
C VAL A 232 -25.68 -9.62 -3.28
N GLU A 233 -26.03 -9.34 -4.53
CA GLU A 233 -26.63 -10.30 -5.48
C GLU A 233 -25.57 -11.10 -6.28
N GLY A 234 -24.28 -10.90 -6.00
CA GLY A 234 -23.19 -11.54 -6.74
C GLY A 234 -22.94 -10.97 -8.14
N ALA A 235 -23.52 -9.81 -8.45
CA ALA A 235 -23.41 -9.16 -9.75
C ALA A 235 -22.43 -7.97 -9.73
N ASN A 236 -22.04 -7.51 -10.92
CA ASN A 236 -21.26 -6.28 -11.13
C ASN A 236 -19.85 -6.27 -10.51
N GLU A 237 -19.23 -7.44 -10.31
CA GLU A 237 -17.81 -7.51 -9.97
C GLU A 237 -16.95 -6.88 -11.07
N ILE A 238 -15.90 -6.15 -10.67
CA ILE A 238 -14.83 -5.68 -11.55
C ILE A 238 -13.53 -6.21 -10.98
N THR A 239 -12.97 -7.22 -11.64
CA THR A 239 -11.76 -7.90 -11.18
C THR A 239 -10.50 -7.13 -11.59
N MET A 240 -9.38 -7.46 -10.97
CA MET A 240 -8.07 -6.93 -11.38
C MET A 240 -7.76 -7.28 -12.84
N GLN A 241 -8.17 -8.47 -13.29
CA GLN A 241 -8.05 -8.90 -14.67
C GLN A 241 -8.81 -7.98 -15.63
N ASP A 242 -10.01 -7.55 -15.28
CA ASP A 242 -10.82 -6.64 -16.11
C ASP A 242 -10.14 -5.27 -16.23
N LEU A 243 -9.59 -4.76 -15.12
CA LEU A 243 -8.87 -3.50 -15.08
C LEU A 243 -7.58 -3.53 -15.90
N ILE A 244 -6.82 -4.63 -15.85
CA ILE A 244 -5.61 -4.80 -16.69
C ILE A 244 -6.00 -4.80 -18.16
N LYS A 245 -7.05 -5.53 -18.56
CA LYS A 245 -7.52 -5.52 -19.95
C LYS A 245 -8.01 -4.15 -20.40
N ALA A 246 -8.65 -3.39 -19.50
CA ALA A 246 -9.11 -2.03 -19.79
C ALA A 246 -7.92 -1.07 -19.94
N SER A 247 -6.91 -1.17 -19.08
CA SER A 247 -5.74 -0.28 -19.07
C SER A 247 -4.93 -0.35 -20.36
N LEU A 248 -4.86 -1.52 -21.01
CA LEU A 248 -4.19 -1.68 -22.32
C LEU A 248 -4.78 -0.78 -23.43
N ARG A 249 -6.04 -0.34 -23.29
CA ARG A 249 -6.68 0.60 -24.24
C ARG A 249 -6.53 2.06 -23.85
N MET A 250 -5.92 2.34 -22.69
CA MET A 250 -5.74 3.68 -22.17
C MET A 250 -4.39 4.30 -22.56
N ARG A 251 -3.63 3.64 -23.45
CA ARG A 251 -2.28 4.05 -23.91
C ARG A 251 -1.33 4.36 -22.73
N PRO A 252 -1.09 3.41 -21.80
CA PRO A 252 -0.15 3.64 -20.70
C PRO A 252 1.30 3.63 -21.20
N ASP A 253 2.17 4.40 -20.55
CA ASP A 253 3.61 4.20 -20.59
C ASP A 253 4.05 3.14 -19.57
N ARG A 254 3.33 3.02 -18.45
CA ARG A 254 3.52 2.00 -17.41
C ARG A 254 2.19 1.54 -16.82
N ILE A 255 2.11 0.25 -16.48
CA ILE A 255 1.02 -0.33 -15.70
C ILE A 255 1.60 -0.85 -14.39
N ILE A 256 1.12 -0.33 -13.26
CA ILE A 256 1.56 -0.77 -11.94
C ILE A 256 0.42 -1.57 -11.32
N VAL A 257 0.66 -2.85 -11.11
CA VAL A 257 -0.30 -3.75 -10.47
C VAL A 257 0.11 -3.93 -9.02
N GLY A 258 -0.66 -3.39 -8.08
CA GLY A 258 -0.28 -3.30 -6.67
C GLY A 258 0.17 -4.65 -6.10
N GLU A 259 -0.63 -5.69 -6.29
CA GLU A 259 -0.30 -7.05 -5.89
C GLU A 259 -1.03 -8.07 -6.75
N VAL A 260 -0.32 -9.10 -7.23
CA VAL A 260 -0.93 -10.26 -7.90
C VAL A 260 -1.07 -11.44 -6.95
N ARG A 261 -2.25 -12.05 -6.96
CA ARG A 261 -2.72 -13.11 -6.07
C ARG A 261 -3.35 -14.30 -6.79
N GLY A 262 -3.72 -14.17 -8.06
CA GLY A 262 -4.48 -15.19 -8.79
C GLY A 262 -4.42 -15.07 -10.31
N ALA A 263 -5.54 -15.39 -10.96
CA ALA A 263 -5.65 -15.56 -12.41
C ALA A 263 -5.28 -14.31 -13.23
N GLU A 264 -5.31 -13.13 -12.62
CA GLU A 264 -4.86 -11.88 -13.22
C GLU A 264 -3.36 -11.87 -13.57
N ALA A 265 -2.56 -12.76 -12.96
CA ALA A 265 -1.12 -12.89 -13.24
C ALA A 265 -0.83 -13.07 -14.74
N MET A 266 -1.65 -13.84 -15.47
CA MET A 266 -1.49 -14.01 -16.92
C MET A 266 -1.71 -12.70 -17.67
N SER A 267 -2.73 -11.92 -17.27
CA SER A 267 -3.03 -10.64 -17.91
C SER A 267 -1.95 -9.60 -17.60
N MET A 268 -1.40 -9.64 -16.38
CA MET A 268 -0.23 -8.83 -16.02
C MET A 268 0.96 -9.19 -16.91
N LEU A 269 1.34 -10.48 -17.00
CA LEU A 269 2.47 -10.92 -17.82
C LEU A 269 2.30 -10.53 -19.29
N GLN A 270 1.09 -10.67 -19.85
CA GLN A 270 0.80 -10.18 -21.19
C GLN A 270 1.07 -8.69 -21.31
N ALA A 271 0.55 -7.87 -20.38
CA ALA A 271 0.78 -6.42 -20.40
C ALA A 271 2.27 -6.07 -20.35
N LEU A 272 3.05 -6.75 -19.50
CA LEU A 272 4.50 -6.59 -19.36
C LEU A 272 5.27 -6.97 -20.63
N SER A 273 4.85 -8.03 -21.32
CA SER A 273 5.46 -8.51 -22.56
C SER A 273 5.11 -7.66 -23.79
N THR A 274 3.92 -7.04 -23.82
CA THR A 274 3.42 -6.32 -25.00
C THR A 274 3.60 -4.81 -24.89
N GLY A 275 4.85 -4.35 -24.82
CA GLY A 275 5.20 -2.94 -25.04
C GLY A 275 4.98 -1.97 -23.87
N HIS A 276 4.64 -2.46 -22.67
CA HIS A 276 4.49 -1.63 -21.46
C HIS A 276 5.65 -1.86 -20.48
N SER A 277 6.86 -1.65 -20.96
CA SER A 277 8.10 -1.81 -20.18
C SER A 277 8.18 -0.81 -19.01
N GLY A 278 8.90 -1.21 -17.96
CA GLY A 278 9.09 -0.39 -16.76
C GLY A 278 7.96 -0.51 -15.74
N SER A 279 7.11 -1.52 -15.89
CA SER A 279 5.95 -1.76 -15.05
C SER A 279 6.36 -2.49 -13.76
N PHE A 280 5.61 -2.25 -12.68
CA PHE A 280 5.89 -2.85 -11.37
C PHE A 280 4.75 -3.75 -10.93
N SER A 281 5.09 -4.80 -10.19
CA SER A 281 4.09 -5.50 -9.38
C SER A 281 4.69 -6.07 -8.10
N SER A 282 3.81 -6.53 -7.22
CA SER A 282 4.23 -7.27 -6.03
C SER A 282 3.51 -8.61 -5.90
N ILE A 283 4.17 -9.55 -5.21
CA ILE A 283 3.65 -10.90 -4.99
C ILE A 283 4.04 -11.40 -3.60
N HIS A 284 3.15 -12.13 -2.94
CA HIS A 284 3.54 -12.87 -1.74
C HIS A 284 4.42 -14.06 -2.10
N ALA A 285 5.66 -14.07 -1.60
CA ALA A 285 6.57 -15.20 -1.73
C ALA A 285 7.65 -15.14 -0.65
N ASN A 286 8.35 -16.26 -0.45
CA ASN A 286 9.41 -16.41 0.57
C ASN A 286 10.84 -16.27 0.01
N SER A 287 10.99 -16.09 -1.30
CA SER A 287 12.25 -15.80 -1.98
C SER A 287 11.98 -15.37 -3.43
N CYS A 288 13.00 -14.89 -4.15
CA CYS A 288 12.91 -14.65 -5.59
C CYS A 288 12.51 -15.92 -6.37
N ARG A 289 13.11 -17.07 -6.03
CA ARG A 289 12.77 -18.36 -6.68
C ARG A 289 11.34 -18.81 -6.39
N ASP A 290 10.87 -18.61 -5.16
CA ASP A 290 9.48 -18.90 -4.79
C ASP A 290 8.49 -17.98 -5.51
N ALA A 291 8.84 -16.71 -5.71
CA ALA A 291 8.01 -15.76 -6.46
C ALA A 291 7.74 -16.23 -7.90
N LEU A 292 8.74 -16.77 -8.58
CA LEU A 292 8.59 -17.35 -9.92
C LEU A 292 7.64 -18.55 -9.93
N ARG A 293 7.82 -19.49 -8.99
CA ARG A 293 6.93 -20.67 -8.86
C ARG A 293 5.49 -20.29 -8.53
N ARG A 294 5.29 -19.23 -7.74
CA ARG A 294 3.96 -18.72 -7.43
C ARG A 294 3.32 -18.06 -8.63
N LEU A 295 4.07 -17.29 -9.43
CA LEU A 295 3.58 -16.77 -10.70
C LEU A 295 3.15 -17.90 -11.64
N GLU A 296 3.94 -18.97 -11.79
CA GLU A 296 3.56 -20.15 -12.59
C GLU A 296 2.22 -20.72 -12.11
N THR A 297 2.09 -20.94 -10.81
CA THR A 297 0.88 -21.48 -10.20
C THR A 297 -0.33 -20.58 -10.47
N MET A 298 -0.18 -19.27 -10.30
CA MET A 298 -1.24 -18.28 -10.54
C MET A 298 -1.69 -18.26 -12.01
N VAL A 299 -0.76 -18.38 -12.95
CA VAL A 299 -1.08 -18.49 -14.38
C VAL A 299 -1.85 -19.78 -14.67
N LEU A 300 -1.41 -20.91 -14.11
CA LEU A 300 -2.07 -22.21 -14.26
C LEU A 300 -3.49 -22.24 -13.68
N MET A 301 -3.79 -21.42 -12.65
CA MET A 301 -5.14 -21.27 -12.12
C MET A 301 -6.09 -20.56 -13.11
N GLY A 302 -5.56 -19.68 -13.97
CA GLY A 302 -6.36 -18.88 -14.91
C GLY A 302 -6.43 -19.45 -16.33
N MET A 303 -5.48 -20.30 -16.72
CA MET A 303 -5.40 -20.84 -18.09
C MET A 303 -4.64 -22.18 -18.11
N ASP A 304 -5.15 -23.13 -18.88
CA ASP A 304 -4.45 -24.39 -19.16
C ASP A 304 -3.40 -24.15 -20.27
N MET A 305 -2.13 -24.05 -19.87
CA MET A 305 -1.00 -23.79 -20.76
C MET A 305 0.19 -24.69 -20.38
N PRO A 306 0.97 -25.20 -21.34
CA PRO A 306 2.18 -25.96 -21.03
C PRO A 306 3.15 -25.14 -20.15
N LEU A 307 3.65 -25.74 -19.07
CA LEU A 307 4.51 -25.05 -18.10
C LEU A 307 5.69 -24.32 -18.75
N GLY A 308 6.36 -24.94 -19.73
CA GLY A 308 7.49 -24.29 -20.41
C GLY A 308 7.12 -23.02 -21.18
N ALA A 309 5.88 -22.89 -21.67
CA ALA A 309 5.41 -21.66 -22.28
C ALA A 309 5.15 -20.56 -21.24
N ILE A 310 4.62 -20.93 -20.07
CA ILE A 310 4.43 -20.02 -18.92
C ILE A 310 5.80 -19.51 -18.44
N GLN A 311 6.76 -20.41 -18.27
CA GLN A 311 8.10 -20.08 -17.82
C GLN A 311 8.84 -19.18 -18.81
N GLY A 312 8.74 -19.46 -20.11
CA GLY A 312 9.26 -18.58 -21.16
C GLY A 312 8.59 -17.20 -21.14
N LEU A 313 7.27 -17.13 -20.95
CA LEU A 313 6.56 -15.86 -20.82
C LEU A 313 7.04 -15.06 -19.59
N ILE A 314 7.14 -15.70 -18.41
CA ILE A 314 7.63 -15.06 -17.19
C ILE A 314 9.05 -14.52 -17.41
N ALA A 315 9.96 -15.33 -17.95
CA ALA A 315 11.34 -14.94 -18.19
C ALA A 315 11.48 -13.77 -19.16
N SER A 316 10.59 -13.67 -20.16
CA SER A 316 10.56 -12.53 -21.08
C SER A 316 9.85 -11.28 -20.56
N SER A 317 9.05 -11.43 -19.49
CA SER A 317 8.17 -10.36 -18.98
C SER A 317 8.71 -9.67 -17.73
N VAL A 318 9.47 -10.39 -16.90
CA VAL A 318 10.01 -9.88 -15.63
C VAL A 318 11.52 -9.80 -15.76
N ASP A 319 12.09 -8.62 -15.56
CA ASP A 319 13.54 -8.45 -15.66
C ASP A 319 14.22 -8.60 -14.29
N ILE A 320 13.66 -7.95 -13.26
CA ILE A 320 14.24 -7.86 -11.91
C ILE A 320 13.26 -8.36 -10.86
N LEU A 321 13.76 -9.18 -9.95
CA LEU A 321 13.10 -9.64 -8.73
C LEU A 321 13.75 -8.93 -7.54
N ILE A 322 12.94 -8.32 -6.67
CA ILE A 322 13.42 -7.77 -5.39
C ILE A 322 12.70 -8.49 -4.26
N HIS A 323 13.42 -9.16 -3.38
CA HIS A 323 12.84 -9.87 -2.24
C HIS A 323 13.04 -9.10 -0.93
N LEU A 324 11.92 -8.81 -0.26
CA LEU A 324 11.87 -8.21 1.05
C LEU A 324 11.62 -9.25 2.14
N GLY A 325 12.36 -9.14 3.23
CA GLY A 325 12.15 -9.95 4.42
C GLY A 325 12.29 -9.15 5.70
N ARG A 326 11.93 -9.82 6.80
CA ARG A 326 12.03 -9.25 8.15
C ARG A 326 13.12 -9.98 8.92
N CYS A 327 14.09 -9.23 9.40
CA CYS A 327 15.16 -9.75 10.23
C CYS A 327 14.63 -10.11 11.63
N LEU A 328 15.41 -10.90 12.38
CA LEU A 328 15.03 -11.34 13.75
C LEU A 328 14.79 -10.17 14.71
N ASN A 329 15.45 -9.03 14.49
CA ASN A 329 15.25 -7.78 15.23
C ASN A 329 13.95 -7.04 14.85
N GLY A 330 13.16 -7.57 13.90
CA GLY A 330 11.92 -6.98 13.44
C GLY A 330 12.08 -5.92 12.35
N GLU A 331 13.30 -5.58 11.96
CA GLU A 331 13.58 -4.64 10.86
C GLU A 331 13.25 -5.26 9.52
N ARG A 332 12.73 -4.45 8.59
CA ARG A 332 12.53 -4.83 7.19
C ARG A 332 13.83 -4.57 6.43
N LYS A 333 14.22 -5.50 5.55
CA LYS A 333 15.39 -5.36 4.68
C LYS A 333 15.11 -5.91 3.29
N ILE A 334 15.77 -5.32 2.29
CA ILE A 334 15.98 -6.01 1.01
C ILE A 334 16.94 -7.17 1.27
N LEU A 335 16.47 -8.40 1.05
CA LEU A 335 17.24 -9.62 1.27
C LEU A 335 17.95 -10.12 0.01
N GLU A 336 17.33 -9.92 -1.15
CA GLU A 336 17.85 -10.40 -2.42
C GLU A 336 17.37 -9.47 -3.55
N ILE A 337 18.24 -9.19 -4.51
CA ILE A 337 17.86 -8.62 -5.81
C ILE A 337 18.45 -9.55 -6.86
N SER A 338 17.59 -10.09 -7.72
CA SER A 338 17.98 -11.07 -8.74
C SER A 338 17.44 -10.65 -10.11
N GLU A 339 18.21 -10.90 -11.15
CA GLU A 339 17.81 -10.73 -12.54
C GLU A 339 17.40 -12.07 -13.13
N ILE A 340 16.38 -12.07 -13.99
CA ILE A 340 16.07 -13.24 -14.83
C ILE A 340 16.84 -13.08 -16.14
N LYS A 341 17.78 -14.00 -16.39
CA LYS A 341 18.61 -13.98 -17.59
C LYS A 341 17.91 -14.67 -18.75
N ASP A 342 17.48 -15.92 -18.56
CA ASP A 342 16.78 -16.68 -19.59
C ASP A 342 16.02 -17.84 -18.95
N TYR A 343 15.36 -18.63 -19.78
CA TYR A 343 14.73 -19.87 -19.40
C TYR A 343 15.23 -21.03 -20.27
N SER A 344 15.89 -22.00 -19.63
CA SER A 344 16.53 -23.14 -20.31
C SER A 344 15.60 -24.33 -20.52
N ARG A 345 14.31 -24.15 -20.82
CA ARG A 345 13.28 -25.23 -20.97
C ARG A 345 13.06 -26.15 -19.75
N THR A 346 13.92 -26.09 -18.73
CA THR A 346 13.85 -26.90 -17.52
C THR A 346 13.87 -26.03 -16.27
N GLU A 347 14.68 -24.97 -16.24
CA GLU A 347 14.76 -24.04 -15.11
C GLU A 347 15.01 -22.60 -15.58
N TYR A 348 14.59 -21.63 -14.76
CA TYR A 348 15.01 -20.24 -14.93
C TYR A 348 16.50 -20.11 -14.64
N GLU A 349 17.21 -19.41 -15.52
CA GLU A 349 18.55 -18.93 -15.25
C GLU A 349 18.44 -17.56 -14.61
N THR A 350 18.75 -17.46 -13.32
CA THR A 350 18.72 -16.20 -12.56
C THR A 350 20.10 -15.83 -12.07
N HIS A 351 20.47 -14.55 -12.14
CA HIS A 351 21.67 -14.01 -11.52
C HIS A 351 21.30 -13.27 -10.25
N THR A 352 21.93 -13.61 -9.12
CA THR A 352 21.73 -12.86 -7.89
C THR A 352 22.66 -11.66 -7.92
N LEU A 353 22.10 -10.47 -8.14
CA LEU A 353 22.87 -9.23 -8.20
C LEU A 353 23.29 -8.79 -6.80
N PHE A 354 22.36 -8.86 -5.85
CA PHE A 354 22.58 -8.46 -4.46
C PHE A 354 22.04 -9.50 -3.49
N GLN A 355 22.78 -9.78 -2.43
CA GLN A 355 22.38 -10.69 -1.37
C GLN A 355 22.66 -10.08 0.00
N TYR A 356 21.67 -10.10 0.88
CA TYR A 356 21.82 -9.66 2.26
C TYR A 356 22.53 -10.71 3.10
N ASP A 357 23.62 -10.29 3.72
CA ASP A 357 24.33 -11.01 4.76
C ASP A 357 24.05 -10.40 6.14
N LYS A 358 23.99 -11.21 7.19
CA LYS A 358 23.62 -10.72 8.54
C LYS A 358 24.70 -9.83 9.16
N ASP A 359 25.96 -10.12 8.87
CA ASP A 359 27.09 -9.44 9.48
C ASP A 359 27.55 -8.24 8.63
N HIS A 360 27.44 -8.41 7.31
CA HIS A 360 27.94 -7.45 6.33
C HIS A 360 26.81 -6.63 5.66
N GLY A 361 25.54 -6.99 5.83
CA GLY A 361 24.40 -6.37 5.13
C GLY A 361 24.32 -6.76 3.65
N LEU A 362 23.67 -5.95 2.82
CA LEU A 362 23.52 -6.18 1.37
C LEU A 362 24.85 -6.11 0.59
N GLU A 363 25.27 -7.21 -0.04
CA GLU A 363 26.50 -7.32 -0.84
C GLU A 363 26.19 -7.54 -2.32
N ILE A 364 27.03 -7.01 -3.21
CA ILE A 364 27.00 -7.37 -4.64
C ILE A 364 27.56 -8.78 -4.80
N ARG A 365 26.87 -9.62 -5.58
CA ARG A 365 27.28 -11.00 -5.91
C ARG A 365 27.64 -11.13 -7.38
N GLU A 366 26.79 -10.64 -8.26
CA GLU A 366 26.98 -10.71 -9.72
C GLU A 366 26.68 -9.35 -10.38
N ASP A 367 27.18 -9.17 -11.60
CA ASP A 367 26.87 -7.99 -12.43
C ASP A 367 25.59 -8.21 -13.23
N LEU A 368 24.88 -7.13 -13.53
CA LEU A 368 23.69 -7.15 -14.38
C LEU A 368 24.06 -7.59 -15.79
N PHE A 369 23.36 -8.60 -16.30
CA PHE A 369 23.61 -9.22 -17.59
C PHE A 369 22.90 -8.48 -18.72
N HIS A 370 21.58 -8.29 -18.63
CA HIS A 370 20.79 -7.57 -19.64
C HIS A 370 20.90 -6.07 -19.40
N VAL A 371 21.72 -5.41 -20.19
CA VAL A 371 22.04 -3.97 -20.08
C VAL A 371 21.48 -3.15 -21.23
N GLU A 372 20.79 -3.78 -22.18
CA GLU A 372 20.24 -3.18 -23.40
C GLU A 372 19.28 -2.05 -23.05
N LYS A 373 18.33 -2.32 -22.14
CA LYS A 373 17.38 -1.33 -21.64
C LYS A 373 18.07 -0.13 -20.98
N LEU A 374 19.10 -0.35 -20.16
CA LEU A 374 19.89 0.75 -19.60
C LEU A 374 20.54 1.62 -20.69
N LYS A 375 21.01 1.02 -21.79
CA LYS A 375 21.62 1.78 -22.90
C LYS A 375 20.55 2.55 -23.67
N ASP A 376 19.44 1.90 -24.02
CA ASP A 376 18.35 2.49 -24.80
C ASP A 376 17.72 3.70 -24.11
N TYR A 377 17.64 3.68 -22.77
CA TYR A 377 17.09 4.76 -21.95
C TYR A 377 18.17 5.67 -21.33
N GLY A 378 19.43 5.57 -21.76
CA GLY A 378 20.51 6.47 -21.33
C GLY A 378 20.85 6.40 -19.83
N GLN A 379 20.63 5.25 -19.20
CA GLN A 379 20.92 5.00 -17.78
C GLN A 379 22.18 4.14 -17.54
N TYR A 380 22.81 3.60 -18.59
CA TYR A 380 23.94 2.68 -18.46
C TYR A 380 25.13 3.26 -17.68
N GLU A 381 25.58 4.47 -18.04
CA GLU A 381 26.71 5.10 -17.34
C GLU A 381 26.40 5.37 -15.87
N LYS A 382 25.19 5.87 -15.59
CA LYS A 382 24.72 6.12 -14.21
C LYS A 382 24.63 4.85 -13.38
N TYR A 383 24.19 3.74 -14.00
CA TYR A 383 24.17 2.43 -13.37
C TYR A 383 25.58 1.96 -13.01
N CYS A 384 26.53 2.03 -13.96
CA CYS A 384 27.92 1.65 -13.72
C CYS A 384 28.58 2.49 -12.63
N GLU A 385 28.34 3.80 -12.62
CA GLU A 385 28.82 4.71 -11.57
C GLU A 385 28.23 4.35 -10.21
N ALA A 386 26.91 4.11 -10.13
CA ALA A 386 26.25 3.72 -8.88
C ALA A 386 26.76 2.37 -8.34
N VAL A 387 26.98 1.38 -9.21
CA VAL A 387 27.59 0.08 -8.83
C VAL A 387 29.00 0.28 -8.28
N LYS A 388 29.81 1.15 -8.91
CA LYS A 388 31.15 1.49 -8.44
C LYS A 388 31.12 2.13 -7.05
N LEU A 389 30.28 3.15 -6.85
CA LEU A 389 30.11 3.83 -5.56
C LEU A 389 29.64 2.86 -4.46
N PHE A 390 28.74 1.92 -4.79
CA PHE A 390 28.32 0.88 -3.86
C PHE A 390 29.49 -0.02 -3.43
N ARG A 391 30.34 -0.45 -4.37
CA ARG A 391 31.53 -1.27 -4.06
C ARG A 391 32.53 -0.51 -3.18
N GLU A 392 32.77 0.76 -3.48
CA GLU A 392 33.70 1.62 -2.73
C GLU A 392 33.23 1.86 -1.29
N GLY A 393 31.98 2.30 -1.11
CA GLY A 393 31.42 2.55 0.24
C GLY A 393 31.38 1.29 1.11
N ARG A 394 31.27 0.10 0.52
CA ARG A 394 31.38 -1.18 1.24
C ARG A 394 32.80 -1.52 1.65
N ALA A 395 33.79 -1.22 0.81
CA ALA A 395 35.19 -1.45 1.15
C ALA A 395 35.64 -0.58 2.33
N GLU A 396 35.13 0.65 2.43
CA GLU A 396 35.38 1.56 3.55
C GLU A 396 34.74 1.06 4.85
N GLN A 397 33.46 0.68 4.82
CA GLN A 397 32.76 0.12 5.99
C GLN A 397 33.40 -1.17 6.51
N LYS A 398 33.94 -2.02 5.62
CA LYS A 398 34.65 -3.25 6.02
C LYS A 398 36.00 -2.94 6.68
N LYS A 399 36.69 -1.87 6.27
CA LYS A 399 37.94 -1.42 6.89
C LYS A 399 37.74 -0.77 8.26
N GLU A 400 36.61 -0.11 8.48
CA GLU A 400 36.29 0.49 9.79
C GLU A 400 35.85 -0.53 10.85
N LYS A 401 35.35 -1.70 10.42
CA LYS A 401 34.89 -2.78 11.31
C LYS A 401 35.94 -3.85 11.61
N ALA A 402 37.05 -3.87 10.87
CA ALA A 402 38.18 -4.78 11.06
C ALA A 402 39.27 -4.10 11.90
#